data_AF-G9KK49-F1
#
_entry.id   AF-G9KK49-F1
#
_cell.length_a   1.000
_cell.length_b   1.000
_cell.length_c   1.000
_cell.angle_alpha   90.00
_cell.angle_beta   90.00
_cell.angle_gamma   90.00
#
_symmetry.space_group_name_H-M   'P 1'
#
loop_
_entity.id
_entity.type
_entity.pdbx_description
1 polymer ?
#
loop_
_entity_poly.entity_id
_entity_poly.type
_entity_poly.pdbx_seq_one_letter_code
_entity_poly.pdbx_strand_id
1 'polypeptide(L)'
;MVDLGEDEDEFENFMLPLTVSFETVLQIFNNNFKQEDVKRMLIGLARDLRGIAFALNTKTSYTMLFDWMYPTYLPILQRTIERWYGEPACTTPILKLMAELMQNRS
;
A
#
# COMPACT_ATOMS: atom_id res chain seq x y z
N MET A 1 13.44 1.97 -27.60
CA MET A 1 13.34 2.21 -26.15
C MET A 1 12.02 2.95 -25.99
N VAL A 2 11.01 2.30 -25.41
CA VAL A 2 9.72 2.98 -25.16
C VAL A 2 9.99 3.97 -24.04
N ASP A 3 9.69 5.23 -24.29
CA ASP A 3 9.82 6.30 -23.29
C ASP A 3 8.69 6.12 -22.27
N LEU A 4 9.05 5.67 -21.06
CA LEU A 4 8.12 5.40 -19.95
C LEU A 4 8.11 6.54 -18.92
N GLY A 5 8.88 7.61 -19.15
CA GLY A 5 9.07 8.69 -18.16
C GLY A 5 7.78 9.48 -17.89
N GLU A 6 6.95 9.72 -18.90
CA GLU A 6 5.67 10.42 -18.72
C GLU A 6 4.68 9.59 -17.88
N ASP A 7 4.64 8.27 -18.08
CA ASP A 7 3.78 7.36 -17.30
C ASP A 7 4.24 7.29 -15.83
N GLU A 8 5.55 7.34 -15.57
CA GLU A 8 6.12 7.36 -14.22
C GLU A 8 5.75 8.63 -13.46
N ASP A 9 5.93 9.81 -14.05
CA ASP A 9 5.57 11.09 -13.42
C ASP A 9 4.07 11.17 -13.12
N GLU A 10 3.20 10.72 -14.04
CA GLU A 10 1.76 10.68 -13.82
C GLU A 10 1.39 9.72 -12.69
N PHE A 11 2.01 8.54 -12.65
CA PHE A 11 1.81 7.56 -11.60
C PHE A 11 2.24 8.11 -10.23
N GLU A 12 3.41 8.72 -10.12
CA GLU A 12 3.90 9.31 -8.87
C GLU A 12 2.96 10.41 -8.36
N ASN A 13 2.52 11.30 -9.25
CA ASN A 13 1.56 12.35 -8.91
C ASN A 13 0.22 11.78 -8.44
N PHE A 14 -0.26 10.71 -9.09
CA PHE A 14 -1.48 10.02 -8.68
C PHE A 14 -1.32 9.35 -7.30
N MET A 15 -0.16 8.77 -7.01
CA MET A 15 0.12 8.04 -5.77
C MET A 15 0.49 8.96 -4.60
N LEU A 16 0.80 10.24 -4.84
CA LEU A 16 1.23 11.20 -3.83
C LEU A 16 0.33 11.26 -2.57
N PRO A 17 -1.01 11.25 -2.65
CA PRO A 17 -1.85 11.25 -1.45
C PRO A 17 -1.68 9.98 -0.59
N LEU A 18 -1.40 8.83 -1.23
CA LEU A 18 -1.14 7.57 -0.54
C LEU A 18 0.26 7.58 0.08
N THR A 19 1.25 8.15 -0.62
CA THR A 19 2.61 8.37 -0.11
C THR A 19 2.56 9.16 1.20
N VAL A 20 1.89 10.32 1.21
CA VAL A 20 1.74 11.17 2.40
C VAL A 20 1.03 10.44 3.54
N SER A 21 0.05 9.60 3.21
CA SER A 21 -0.68 8.80 4.20
C SER A 21 0.22 7.73 4.84
N PHE A 22 1.06 7.04 4.06
CA PHE A 22 2.04 6.10 4.59
C PHE A 22 3.12 6.78 5.44
N GLU A 23 3.61 7.95 5.02
CA GLU A 23 4.56 8.74 5.81
C GLU A 23 3.98 9.17 7.14
N THR A 24 2.72 9.61 7.15
CA THR A 24 2.00 9.95 8.38
C THR A 24 1.86 8.72 9.28
N VAL A 25 1.52 7.56 8.71
CA VAL A 25 1.49 6.29 9.46
C VAL A 25 2.86 5.98 10.04
N LEU A 26 3.95 6.11 9.29
CA LEU A 26 5.32 5.86 9.79
C LEU A 26 5.66 6.75 11.00
N GLN A 27 5.33 8.04 10.91
CA GLN A 27 5.57 8.98 12.01
C GLN A 27 4.79 8.62 13.27
N ILE A 28 3.52 8.22 13.12
CA ILE A 28 2.69 7.86 14.27
C ILE A 28 3.01 6.45 14.78
N PHE A 29 3.40 5.50 13.91
CA PHE A 29 3.71 4.12 14.34
C PHE A 29 4.86 4.08 15.35
N ASN A 30 5.81 5.02 15.24
CA ASN A 30 6.91 5.19 16.19
C ASN A 30 6.48 5.83 17.54
N ASN A 31 5.32 6.47 17.57
CA ASN A 31 4.77 7.14 18.74
C ASN A 31 3.54 6.35 19.25
N ASN A 32 3.62 5.67 20.40
CA ASN A 32 2.54 4.79 20.91
C ASN A 32 1.17 5.45 21.19
N PHE A 33 1.01 6.74 20.87
CA PHE A 33 -0.24 7.48 20.95
C PHE A 33 -1.06 7.30 19.64
N LYS A 34 -2.40 7.34 19.74
CA LYS A 34 -3.34 7.28 18.59
C LYS A 34 -3.34 5.98 17.75
N GLN A 35 -3.16 4.82 18.38
CA GLN A 35 -3.20 3.52 17.67
C GLN A 35 -4.48 3.29 16.86
N GLU A 36 -5.64 3.75 17.34
CA GLU A 36 -6.91 3.61 16.61
C GLU A 36 -6.95 4.42 15.30
N ASP A 37 -6.34 5.60 15.27
CA ASP A 37 -6.27 6.42 14.05
C ASP A 37 -5.33 5.78 13.03
N VAL A 38 -4.19 5.24 13.49
CA VAL A 38 -3.25 4.48 12.66
C VAL A 38 -3.92 3.26 12.04
N LYS A 39 -4.68 2.49 12.83
CA LYS A 39 -5.44 1.34 12.32
C LYS A 39 -6.41 1.76 11.21
N ARG A 40 -7.19 2.82 11.43
CA ARG A 40 -8.16 3.32 10.43
C ARG A 40 -7.47 3.73 9.13
N MET A 41 -6.35 4.45 9.23
CA MET A 41 -5.55 4.84 8.07
C MET A 41 -5.01 3.63 7.31
N LEU A 42 -4.43 2.65 8.02
CA LEU A 42 -3.90 1.42 7.41
C LEU A 42 -5.00 0.59 6.74
N ILE A 43 -6.19 0.52 7.34
CA ILE A 43 -7.35 -0.15 6.73
C ILE A 43 -7.75 0.54 5.43
N GLY A 44 -7.78 1.89 5.41
CA GLY A 44 -8.05 2.68 4.20
C GLY A 44 -7.01 2.41 3.12
N LEU A 45 -5.73 2.61 3.45
CA LEU A 45 -4.61 2.38 2.52
C LEU A 45 -4.62 0.98 1.92
N ALA A 46 -4.84 -0.05 2.72
CA ALA A 46 -4.89 -1.42 2.22
C ALA A 46 -6.05 -1.66 1.24
N ARG A 47 -7.20 -0.99 1.44
CA ARG A 47 -8.35 -1.11 0.53
C ARG A 47 -8.13 -0.35 -0.78
N ASP A 48 -7.61 0.87 -0.69
CA ASP A 48 -7.34 1.73 -1.85
C ASP A 48 -6.28 1.08 -2.74
N LEU A 49 -5.16 0.63 -2.15
CA LEU A 49 -4.12 -0.09 -2.86
C LEU A 49 -4.64 -1.38 -3.51
N ARG A 50 -5.55 -2.10 -2.84
CA ARG A 50 -6.13 -3.30 -3.44
C ARG A 50 -6.98 -2.95 -4.66
N GLY A 51 -7.76 -1.86 -4.59
CA GLY A 51 -8.53 -1.38 -5.72
C GLY A 51 -7.63 -0.97 -6.90
N ILE A 52 -6.53 -0.26 -6.62
CA ILE A 52 -5.52 0.09 -7.61
C ILE A 52 -4.92 -1.18 -8.21
N ALA A 53 -4.38 -2.08 -7.39
CA ALA A 53 -3.76 -3.34 -7.84
C ALA A 53 -4.71 -4.20 -8.69
N PHE A 54 -6.02 -4.19 -8.39
CA PHE A 54 -7.03 -4.88 -9.18
C PHE A 54 -7.26 -4.23 -10.55
N ALA A 55 -7.18 -2.90 -10.65
CA ALA A 55 -7.37 -2.16 -11.89
C ALA A 55 -6.16 -2.26 -12.85
N LEU A 56 -4.97 -2.54 -12.32
CA LEU A 56 -3.75 -2.67 -13.12
C LEU A 56 -3.76 -3.97 -13.93
N ASN A 57 -3.73 -3.84 -15.25
CA ASN A 57 -3.85 -4.94 -16.22
C ASN A 57 -2.63 -5.10 -17.14
N THR A 58 -1.57 -4.32 -16.89
CA THR A 58 -0.31 -4.41 -17.64
C THR A 58 0.86 -4.67 -16.71
N LYS A 59 1.86 -5.42 -17.21
CA LYS A 59 3.09 -5.70 -16.47
C LYS A 59 3.81 -4.43 -16.04
N THR A 60 3.85 -3.42 -16.90
CA THR A 60 4.51 -2.13 -16.61
C THR A 60 3.86 -1.44 -15.42
N SER A 61 2.55 -1.22 -15.45
CA SER A 61 1.84 -0.54 -14.36
C SER A 61 1.91 -1.31 -13.04
N TYR A 62 1.80 -2.64 -13.09
CA TYR A 62 2.01 -3.48 -11.91
C TYR A 62 3.43 -3.34 -11.35
N THR A 63 4.45 -3.28 -12.20
CA THR A 63 5.85 -3.11 -11.80
C THR A 63 6.04 -1.76 -11.11
N MET A 64 5.48 -0.68 -11.67
CA MET A 64 5.51 0.66 -11.05
C MET A 64 4.87 0.67 -9.65
N LEU A 65 3.72 0.01 -9.48
CA LEU A 65 3.09 -0.13 -8.17
C LEU A 65 3.96 -0.93 -7.20
N PHE A 66 4.53 -2.03 -7.67
CA PHE A 66 5.38 -2.87 -6.83
C PHE A 66 6.65 -2.13 -6.38
N ASP A 67 7.32 -1.42 -7.29
CA ASP A 67 8.52 -0.63 -7.03
C ASP A 67 8.23 0.56 -6.10
N TRP A 68 7.03 1.15 -6.20
CA TRP A 68 6.59 2.18 -5.26
C TRP A 68 6.31 1.59 -3.85
N MET A 69 5.76 0.37 -3.77
CA MET A 69 5.44 -0.29 -2.49
C MET A 69 6.66 -0.88 -1.76
N TYR A 70 7.57 -1.50 -2.50
CA TYR A 70 8.74 -2.22 -1.98
C TYR A 70 10.01 -1.41 -2.23
N PRO A 71 10.91 -1.25 -1.24
CA PRO A 71 10.93 -1.93 0.06
C PRO A 71 10.27 -1.13 1.19
N THR A 72 9.78 0.08 0.94
CA THR A 72 9.47 1.04 2.01
C THR A 72 8.16 0.73 2.76
N TYR A 73 7.07 0.42 2.05
CA TYR A 73 5.74 0.35 2.63
C TYR A 73 5.29 -1.06 3.01
N LEU A 74 5.75 -2.09 2.29
CA LEU A 74 5.45 -3.49 2.64
C LEU A 74 5.85 -3.87 4.09
N PRO A 75 7.01 -3.47 4.63
CA PRO A 75 7.37 -3.75 6.03
C PRO A 75 6.41 -3.10 7.04
N ILE A 76 5.78 -1.97 6.70
CA ILE A 76 4.78 -1.31 7.55
C ILE A 76 3.53 -2.18 7.65
N LEU A 77 3.06 -2.70 6.51
CA LEU A 77 1.93 -3.60 6.44
C LEU A 77 2.20 -4.90 7.21
N GLN A 78 3.42 -5.45 7.10
CA GLN A 78 3.83 -6.61 7.88
C GLN A 78 3.79 -6.33 9.39
N ARG A 79 4.44 -5.25 9.86
CA ARG A 79 4.44 -4.87 11.28
C ARG A 79 3.05 -4.63 11.84
N THR A 80 2.15 -4.12 11.01
CA THR A 80 0.73 -3.93 11.34
C THR A 80 0.06 -5.27 11.64
N ILE A 81 0.28 -6.28 10.79
CA ILE A 81 -0.25 -7.63 11.01
C ILE A 81 0.35 -8.24 12.29
N GLU A 82 1.67 -8.11 12.48
CA GLU A 82 2.36 -8.65 13.67
C GLU A 82 1.86 -8.00 14.97
N ARG A 83 1.54 -6.70 14.94
CA ARG A 83 1.07 -5.96 16.12
C ARG A 83 -0.39 -6.21 16.45
N TRP A 84 -1.26 -6.34 15.45
CA TRP A 84 -2.72 -6.47 15.63
C TRP A 84 -3.28 -7.78 15.07
N TYR A 85 -2.52 -8.87 15.17
CA TYR A 85 -2.91 -10.20 14.65
C TYR A 85 -4.28 -10.69 15.15
N GLY A 86 -4.67 -10.30 16.38
CA GLY A 86 -5.96 -10.62 16.99
C GLY A 86 -7.14 -9.78 16.51
N GLU A 87 -6.93 -8.82 15.61
CA GLU A 87 -7.96 -7.89 15.13
C GLU A 87 -8.21 -8.08 13.61
N PRO A 88 -9.17 -8.93 13.22
CA PRO A 88 -9.48 -9.20 11.81
C PRO A 88 -9.83 -7.97 11.00
N ALA A 89 -10.40 -6.94 11.63
CA ALA A 89 -10.77 -5.69 10.97
C ALA A 89 -9.55 -4.97 10.37
N CYS A 90 -8.37 -5.10 10.99
CA CYS A 90 -7.12 -4.50 10.54
C CYS A 90 -6.32 -5.44 9.64
N THR A 91 -6.24 -6.73 9.98
CA THR A 91 -5.42 -7.71 9.25
C THR A 91 -6.03 -8.15 7.93
N THR A 92 -7.36 -8.34 7.87
CA THR A 92 -8.03 -8.87 6.67
C THR A 92 -7.85 -7.98 5.43
N PRO A 93 -8.01 -6.64 5.49
CA PRO A 93 -7.74 -5.78 4.34
C PRO A 93 -6.32 -5.94 3.78
N ILE A 94 -5.33 -6.04 4.67
CA ILE A 94 -3.92 -6.18 4.28
C ILE A 94 -3.68 -7.54 3.63
N LEU A 95 -4.18 -8.62 4.22
CA LEU A 95 -4.06 -9.96 3.65
C LEU A 95 -4.76 -10.07 2.28
N LYS A 96 -5.90 -9.39 2.10
CA LYS A 96 -6.58 -9.31 0.80
C LYS A 96 -5.77 -8.54 -0.23
N LEU A 97 -5.10 -7.45 0.15
CA LEU A 97 -4.16 -6.74 -0.72
C LEU A 97 -3.00 -7.67 -1.14
N MET A 98 -2.39 -8.38 -0.19
CA MET A 98 -1.30 -9.32 -0.51
C MET A 98 -1.76 -10.42 -1.46
N ALA A 99 -2.97 -10.97 -1.26
CA ALA A 99 -3.55 -11.94 -2.18
C ALA A 99 -3.78 -11.37 -3.58
N GLU A 100 -4.23 -10.11 -3.68
CA GLU A 100 -4.44 -9.41 -4.95
C GLU A 100 -3.13 -9.22 -5.72
N LEU A 101 -2.09 -8.72 -5.03
CA LEU A 101 -0.76 -8.53 -5.61
C LEU A 101 -0.18 -9.85 -6.14
N MET A 102 -0.31 -10.93 -5.37
CA MET A 102 0.18 -12.26 -5.76
C MET A 102 -0.63 -12.90 -6.89
N GLN A 103 -1.91 -12.55 -7.05
CA GLN A 103 -2.78 -13.10 -8.09
C GLN A 103 -2.77 -12.28 -9.37
N ASN A 104 -2.20 -11.06 -9.37
CA ASN A 104 -2.19 -10.22 -10.55
C ASN A 104 -1.47 -10.97 -11.70
N ARG A 105 -2.21 -11.20 -12.80
CA ARG A 105 -1.82 -12.09 -13.92
C ARG A 105 -1.18 -11.34 -15.09
N SER A 106 -0.70 -10.12 -14.84
CA SER A 106 -0.08 -9.25 -15.86
C SER A 106 1.25 -9.80 -16.39
#